data_AF-A0A946MKY6-F1
#
_entry.id   AF-A0A946MKY6-F1
#
_cell.length_a   1.000
_cell.length_b   1.000
_cell.length_c   1.000
_cell.angle_alpha   90.00
_cell.angle_beta   90.00
_cell.angle_gamma   90.00
#
_symmetry.space_group_name_H-M   'P 1'
#
loop_
_entity.id
_entity.type
_entity.pdbx_description
1 polymer ?
#
loop_
_entity_poly.entity_id
_entity_poly.type
_entity_poly.pdbx_seq_one_letter_code
_entity_poly.pdbx_strand_id
1 'polypeptide(L)'
;MAVLLFSIMLSGQVCAGPGEEAQLLNGLRERGLFEIAEYHCRNQLAREDLIPRERMQWTVEMIRTLAQEALNLPADQRAVVWDRAVDRAALYVTVHAAQAKSLTIPVATQAALVLTQQGEFLRLEAVVARNPVAEMQGARDKLRLAAKALNELLQEVDVQLTMAKSTTTDEALSQQELISIKQRLFFHLGSVYRN
;
A
#
# COMPACT_ATOMS: atom_id res chain seq x y z
N MET A 1 1.10 34.12 -10.50
CA MET A 1 1.81 33.60 -9.31
C MET A 1 1.83 32.09 -9.43
N ALA A 2 2.99 31.51 -9.74
CA ALA A 2 3.17 30.08 -9.92
C ALA A 2 3.34 29.41 -8.54
N VAL A 3 2.40 28.55 -8.18
CA VAL A 3 2.52 27.72 -6.96
C VAL A 3 3.40 26.54 -7.31
N LEU A 4 4.67 26.63 -6.92
CA LEU A 4 5.63 25.54 -6.92
C LEU A 4 5.14 24.46 -5.95
N LEU A 5 4.51 23.42 -6.48
CA LEU A 5 4.27 22.16 -5.78
C LEU A 5 5.64 21.52 -5.51
N PHE A 6 6.06 21.62 -4.26
CA PHE A 6 7.29 21.03 -3.74
C PHE A 6 7.12 19.52 -3.77
N SER A 7 7.60 18.88 -4.84
CA SER A 7 7.73 17.42 -4.93
C SER A 7 8.65 16.93 -3.82
N ILE A 8 8.05 16.48 -2.72
CA ILE A 8 8.75 15.74 -1.68
C ILE A 8 9.09 14.37 -2.28
N MET A 9 10.28 14.28 -2.86
CA MET A 9 10.97 13.03 -3.21
C MET A 9 11.35 12.31 -1.91
N LEU A 10 10.37 11.65 -1.27
CA LEU A 10 10.66 10.67 -0.23
C LEU A 10 11.03 9.36 -0.94
N SER A 11 12.34 9.11 -1.02
CA SER A 11 12.94 7.86 -1.50
C SER A 11 12.45 6.66 -0.69
N GLY A 12 11.25 6.19 -1.01
CA GLY A 12 10.66 4.97 -0.47
C GLY A 12 11.20 3.73 -1.18
N GLN A 13 12.51 3.53 -1.21
CA GLN A 13 13.17 2.39 -1.89
C GLN A 13 13.08 1.06 -1.13
N VAL A 14 12.50 1.02 0.06
CA VAL A 14 12.55 -0.20 0.89
C VAL A 14 11.63 -1.32 0.36
N CYS A 15 10.61 -1.01 -0.46
CA CYS A 15 9.71 -2.01 -1.06
C CYS A 15 9.23 -1.61 -2.47
N ALA A 16 10.09 -0.98 -3.25
CA ALA A 16 9.78 -0.67 -4.64
C ALA A 16 9.92 -1.94 -5.50
N GLY A 17 9.25 -1.97 -6.66
CA GLY A 17 9.49 -2.98 -7.72
C GLY A 17 11.00 -3.12 -8.06
N PRO A 18 11.41 -4.20 -8.74
CA PRO A 18 12.83 -4.44 -9.03
C PRO A 18 13.43 -3.25 -9.82
N GLY A 19 14.22 -2.43 -9.12
CA GLY A 19 15.02 -1.34 -9.69
C GLY A 19 14.29 -0.43 -10.69
N GLU A 20 14.73 -0.48 -11.95
CA GLU A 20 14.27 0.37 -13.07
C GLU A 20 12.75 0.30 -13.29
N GLU A 21 12.13 -0.83 -12.99
CA GLU A 21 10.68 -1.02 -13.15
C GLU A 21 9.86 -0.14 -12.20
N ALA A 22 10.41 0.20 -11.03
CA ALA A 22 9.74 1.11 -10.11
C ALA A 22 9.61 2.53 -10.71
N GLN A 23 10.61 2.98 -11.46
CA GLN A 23 10.58 4.28 -12.11
C GLN A 23 9.58 4.29 -13.28
N LEU A 24 9.53 3.21 -14.07
CA LEU A 24 8.53 3.03 -15.11
C LEU A 24 7.11 3.09 -14.52
N LEU A 25 6.82 2.28 -13.50
CA LEU A 25 5.50 2.23 -12.87
C LEU A 25 5.10 3.57 -12.26
N ASN A 26 6.03 4.29 -11.62
CA ASN A 26 5.77 5.63 -11.12
C ASN A 26 5.41 6.58 -12.29
N GLY A 27 6.19 6.57 -13.37
CA GLY A 27 5.93 7.41 -14.53
C GLY A 27 4.59 7.12 -15.22
N LEU A 28 4.17 5.85 -15.27
CA LEU A 28 2.85 5.46 -15.79
C LEU A 28 1.73 6.00 -14.90
N ARG A 29 1.83 5.81 -13.58
CA ARG A 29 0.80 6.25 -12.63
C ARG A 29 0.66 7.77 -12.55
N GLU A 30 1.79 8.50 -12.56
CA GLU A 30 1.79 9.97 -12.62
C GLU A 30 1.06 10.52 -13.85
N ARG A 31 1.05 9.76 -14.96
CA ARG A 31 0.36 10.12 -16.21
C ARG A 31 -1.06 9.55 -16.29
N GLY A 32 -1.56 8.90 -15.25
CA GLY A 32 -2.89 8.27 -15.23
C GLY A 32 -3.00 7.00 -16.07
N LEU A 33 -1.88 6.39 -16.47
CA LEU A 33 -1.85 5.18 -17.31
C LEU A 33 -1.98 3.91 -16.46
N PHE A 34 -3.05 3.82 -15.66
CA PHE A 34 -3.25 2.76 -14.66
C PHE A 34 -3.44 1.38 -15.28
N GLU A 35 -4.18 1.28 -16.39
CA GLU A 35 -4.40 0.01 -17.08
C GLU A 35 -3.08 -0.62 -17.57
N ILE A 36 -2.15 0.20 -18.06
CA ILE A 36 -0.83 -0.24 -18.53
C ILE A 36 0.02 -0.68 -17.34
N ALA A 37 0.04 0.10 -16.26
CA ALA A 37 0.75 -0.26 -15.03
C ALA A 37 0.20 -1.56 -14.42
N GLU A 38 -1.13 -1.74 -14.40
CA GLU A 38 -1.75 -2.95 -13.91
C GLU A 38 -1.42 -4.15 -14.80
N TYR A 39 -1.53 -3.99 -16.13
CA TYR A 39 -1.15 -5.02 -17.09
C TYR A 39 0.29 -5.47 -16.90
N HIS A 40 1.22 -4.53 -16.73
CA HIS A 40 2.62 -4.84 -16.47
C HIS A 40 2.78 -5.65 -15.17
N CYS A 41 2.20 -5.21 -14.06
CA CYS A 41 2.25 -5.95 -12.79
C CYS A 41 1.64 -7.36 -12.91
N ARG A 42 0.53 -7.53 -13.65
CA ARG A 42 -0.09 -8.84 -13.88
C ARG A 42 0.84 -9.76 -14.66
N ASN A 43 1.45 -9.26 -15.74
CA ASN A 43 2.38 -10.04 -16.55
C ASN A 43 3.58 -10.51 -15.75
N GLN A 44 4.13 -9.64 -14.91
CA GLN A 44 5.23 -10.01 -14.03
C GLN A 44 4.78 -11.09 -13.05
N LEU A 45 3.67 -10.88 -12.33
CA LEU A 45 3.14 -11.85 -11.36
C LEU A 45 2.77 -13.22 -11.96
N ALA A 46 2.46 -13.28 -13.26
CA ALA A 46 2.15 -14.51 -13.99
C ALA A 46 3.38 -15.37 -14.30
N ARG A 47 4.60 -14.84 -14.13
CA ARG A 47 5.83 -15.60 -14.30
C ARG A 47 5.97 -16.71 -13.25
N GLU A 48 6.37 -17.89 -13.71
CA GLU A 48 6.59 -19.06 -12.87
C GLU A 48 7.94 -19.01 -12.13
N ASP A 49 8.92 -18.30 -12.70
CA ASP A 49 10.31 -18.20 -12.21
C ASP A 49 10.51 -17.08 -11.17
N LEU A 50 9.43 -16.41 -10.73
CA LEU A 50 9.49 -15.34 -9.73
C LEU A 50 9.92 -15.87 -8.36
N ILE A 51 11.04 -15.35 -7.86
CA ILE A 51 11.45 -15.60 -6.47
C ILE A 51 10.48 -14.91 -5.48
N PRO A 52 10.38 -15.38 -4.22
CA PRO A 52 9.38 -14.87 -3.27
C PRO A 52 9.43 -13.35 -3.06
N ARG A 53 10.63 -12.78 -2.96
CA ARG A 53 10.83 -11.32 -2.83
C ARG A 53 10.32 -10.53 -4.02
N GLU A 54 10.57 -10.98 -5.24
CA GLU A 54 10.06 -10.29 -6.44
C GLU A 54 8.54 -10.37 -6.50
N ARG A 55 7.96 -11.53 -6.18
CA ARG A 55 6.50 -11.69 -6.12
C ARG A 55 5.86 -10.76 -5.09
N MET A 56 6.50 -10.60 -3.93
CA MET A 56 6.12 -9.61 -2.92
C MET A 56 6.14 -8.19 -3.49
N GLN A 57 7.25 -7.79 -4.12
CA GLN A 57 7.43 -6.44 -4.67
C GLN A 57 6.40 -6.13 -5.76
N TRP A 58 6.17 -7.03 -6.71
CA TRP A 58 5.16 -6.84 -7.75
C TRP A 58 3.74 -6.80 -7.21
N THR A 59 3.47 -7.54 -6.13
CA THR A 59 2.18 -7.47 -5.43
C THR A 59 1.98 -6.11 -4.77
N VAL A 60 3.02 -5.57 -4.10
CA VAL A 60 2.99 -4.21 -3.54
C VAL A 60 2.72 -3.16 -4.62
N GLU A 61 3.42 -3.26 -5.76
CA GLU A 61 3.23 -2.34 -6.87
C GLU A 61 1.84 -2.44 -7.51
N MET A 62 1.29 -3.66 -7.66
CA MET A 62 -0.08 -3.88 -8.09
C MET A 62 -1.09 -3.17 -7.18
N ILE A 63 -0.99 -3.37 -5.87
CA ILE A 63 -1.90 -2.76 -4.88
C ILE A 63 -1.79 -1.24 -4.92
N ARG A 64 -0.56 -0.70 -5.04
CA ARG A 64 -0.32 0.74 -5.17
C ARG A 64 -0.96 1.30 -6.45
N THR A 65 -0.84 0.59 -7.57
CA THR A 65 -1.47 1.00 -8.84
C THR A 65 -2.98 1.07 -8.71
N LEU A 66 -3.63 0.03 -8.16
CA LEU A 66 -5.07 0.00 -7.95
C LEU A 66 -5.54 1.13 -7.03
N ALA A 67 -4.82 1.38 -5.93
CA ALA A 67 -5.16 2.47 -5.01
C ALA A 67 -5.08 3.85 -5.68
N GLN A 68 -4.07 4.09 -6.51
CA GLN A 68 -3.93 5.36 -7.24
C GLN A 68 -4.98 5.49 -8.35
N GLU A 69 -5.32 4.40 -9.04
CA GLU A 69 -6.42 4.37 -10.00
C GLU A 69 -7.74 4.77 -9.32
N ALA A 70 -8.06 4.18 -8.17
CA ALA A 70 -9.30 4.45 -7.44
C ALA A 70 -9.46 5.93 -7.05
N LEU A 71 -8.35 6.63 -6.74
CA LEU A 71 -8.35 8.08 -6.48
C LEU A 71 -8.70 8.92 -7.72
N ASN A 72 -8.50 8.38 -8.92
CA ASN A 72 -8.73 9.07 -10.19
C ASN A 72 -10.03 8.67 -10.88
N LEU A 73 -10.76 7.69 -10.33
CA LEU A 73 -12.05 7.25 -10.84
C LEU A 73 -13.22 8.05 -10.24
N PRO A 74 -14.36 8.15 -10.96
CA PRO A 74 -15.62 8.62 -10.39
C PRO A 74 -16.09 7.80 -9.17
N ALA A 75 -16.91 8.41 -8.31
CA ALA A 75 -17.36 7.82 -7.04
C ALA A 75 -18.12 6.50 -7.21
N ASP A 76 -18.90 6.36 -8.28
CA ASP A 76 -19.67 5.17 -8.64
C ASP A 76 -18.81 4.01 -9.14
N GLN A 77 -17.55 4.27 -9.51
CA GLN A 77 -16.63 3.27 -10.09
C GLN A 77 -15.47 2.90 -9.16
N ARG A 78 -15.09 3.78 -8.23
CA ARG A 78 -13.88 3.55 -7.42
C ARG A 78 -14.01 2.45 -6.35
N ALA A 79 -15.22 2.16 -5.87
CA ALA A 79 -15.43 1.20 -4.77
C ALA A 79 -14.87 -0.19 -5.10
N VAL A 80 -15.16 -0.69 -6.30
CA VAL A 80 -14.64 -2.00 -6.76
C VAL A 80 -13.12 -1.99 -6.90
N VAL A 81 -12.50 -0.86 -7.26
CA VAL A 81 -11.04 -0.77 -7.40
C VAL A 81 -10.35 -0.73 -6.04
N TRP A 82 -10.95 -0.06 -5.05
CA TRP A 82 -10.49 -0.13 -3.65
C TRP A 82 -10.53 -1.56 -3.12
N ASP A 83 -11.65 -2.27 -3.33
CA ASP A 83 -11.80 -3.65 -2.85
C ASP A 83 -10.80 -4.58 -3.55
N ARG A 84 -10.60 -4.45 -4.86
CA ARG A 84 -9.58 -5.21 -5.60
C ARG A 84 -8.17 -5.04 -5.02
N ALA A 85 -7.81 -3.84 -4.55
CA ALA A 85 -6.51 -3.58 -3.94
C ALA A 85 -6.37 -4.33 -2.60
N VAL A 86 -7.40 -4.33 -1.77
CA VAL A 86 -7.42 -5.04 -0.47
C VAL A 86 -7.46 -6.56 -0.67
N ASP A 87 -8.30 -7.05 -1.60
CA ASP A 87 -8.43 -8.48 -1.91
C ASP A 87 -7.13 -9.06 -2.45
N ARG A 88 -6.40 -8.31 -3.29
CA ARG A 88 -5.08 -8.72 -3.78
C ARG A 88 -4.09 -8.95 -2.64
N ALA A 89 -4.12 -8.08 -1.64
CA ALA A 89 -3.28 -8.22 -0.46
C ALA A 89 -3.69 -9.43 0.39
N ALA A 90 -5.00 -9.58 0.64
CA ALA A 90 -5.55 -10.70 1.40
C ALA A 90 -5.16 -12.04 0.77
N LEU A 91 -5.34 -12.18 -0.55
CA LEU A 91 -4.94 -13.38 -1.30
C LEU A 91 -3.45 -13.68 -1.11
N TYR A 92 -2.58 -12.68 -1.27
CA TYR A 92 -1.14 -12.87 -1.09
C TYR A 92 -0.79 -13.33 0.33
N VAL A 93 -1.34 -12.65 1.34
CA VAL A 93 -1.09 -12.97 2.76
C VAL A 93 -1.54 -14.39 3.07
N THR A 94 -2.76 -14.78 2.66
CA THR A 94 -3.28 -16.13 2.89
C THR A 94 -2.42 -17.21 2.26
N VAL A 95 -1.96 -17.01 1.03
CA VAL A 95 -1.14 -18.00 0.31
C VAL A 95 0.26 -18.15 0.92
N HIS A 96 0.86 -17.06 1.42
CA HIS A 96 2.28 -17.05 1.81
C HIS A 96 2.52 -17.02 3.33
N ALA A 97 1.47 -16.96 4.16
CA ALA A 97 1.58 -16.83 5.62
C ALA A 97 2.44 -17.91 6.30
N ALA A 98 2.46 -19.14 5.76
CA ALA A 98 3.20 -20.25 6.34
C ALA A 98 4.67 -20.32 5.86
N GLN A 99 4.94 -19.95 4.60
CA GLN A 99 6.23 -20.20 3.95
C GLN A 99 7.13 -18.96 3.90
N ALA A 100 6.55 -17.76 3.86
CA ALA A 100 7.28 -16.50 3.72
C ALA A 100 6.66 -15.39 4.58
N LYS A 101 6.45 -15.68 5.89
CA LYS A 101 5.71 -14.81 6.81
C LYS A 101 6.25 -13.37 6.86
N SER A 102 7.57 -13.17 6.85
CA SER A 102 8.12 -11.81 6.88
C SER A 102 7.80 -11.02 5.59
N LEU A 103 7.72 -11.69 4.44
CA LEU A 103 7.38 -11.07 3.15
C LEU A 103 5.87 -10.77 3.00
N THR A 104 5.00 -11.21 3.91
CA THR A 104 3.61 -10.76 3.93
C THR A 104 3.45 -9.35 4.51
N ILE A 105 4.42 -8.90 5.31
CA ILE A 105 4.37 -7.60 6.01
C ILE A 105 4.34 -6.41 5.05
N PRO A 106 5.18 -6.32 4.00
CA PRO A 106 5.12 -5.18 3.07
C PRO A 106 3.80 -5.12 2.31
N VAL A 107 3.26 -6.29 1.93
CA VAL A 107 1.98 -6.40 1.22
C VAL A 107 0.82 -5.95 2.12
N ALA A 108 0.78 -6.46 3.36
CA ALA A 108 -0.22 -6.05 4.33
C ALA A 108 -0.07 -4.57 4.73
N THR A 109 1.16 -4.06 4.82
CA THR A 109 1.44 -2.63 5.02
C THR A 109 0.82 -1.82 3.89
N GLN A 110 1.07 -2.19 2.63
CA GLN A 110 0.49 -1.48 1.50
C GLN A 110 -1.05 -1.50 1.54
N ALA A 111 -1.68 -2.61 1.93
CA ALA A 111 -3.14 -2.67 2.11
C ALA A 111 -3.65 -1.76 3.22
N ALA A 112 -2.96 -1.66 4.35
CA ALA A 112 -3.30 -0.72 5.41
C ALA A 112 -3.19 0.73 4.93
N LEU A 113 -2.20 1.04 4.07
CA LEU A 113 -2.09 2.36 3.44
C LEU A 113 -3.23 2.64 2.45
N VAL A 114 -3.73 1.64 1.73
CA VAL A 114 -4.92 1.77 0.89
C VAL A 114 -6.13 2.18 1.73
N LEU A 115 -6.36 1.54 2.89
CA LEU A 115 -7.45 1.90 3.79
C LEU A 115 -7.31 3.34 4.32
N THR A 116 -6.08 3.75 4.68
CA THR A 116 -5.80 5.13 5.08
C THR A 116 -6.14 6.12 3.97
N GLN A 117 -5.65 5.87 2.75
CA GLN A 117 -5.90 6.74 1.60
C GLN A 117 -7.39 6.83 1.27
N GLN A 118 -8.10 5.70 1.29
CA GLN A 118 -9.55 5.68 1.07
C GLN A 118 -10.28 6.51 2.13
N GLY A 119 -9.95 6.35 3.41
CA GLY A 119 -10.57 7.10 4.50
C GLY A 119 -10.29 8.60 4.42
N GLU A 120 -9.04 8.99 4.18
CA GLU A 120 -8.65 10.40 4.01
C GLU A 120 -9.36 11.03 2.80
N PHE A 121 -9.46 10.30 1.70
CA PHE A 121 -10.12 10.77 0.49
C PHE A 121 -11.64 10.94 0.70
N LEU A 122 -12.33 9.95 1.30
CA LEU A 122 -13.75 10.07 1.65
C LEU A 122 -14.01 11.25 2.59
N ARG A 123 -13.07 11.54 3.51
CA ARG A 123 -13.18 12.70 4.41
C ARG A 123 -13.19 14.00 3.63
N LEU A 124 -12.35 14.13 2.60
CA LEU A 124 -12.30 15.31 1.74
C LEU A 124 -13.59 15.46 0.93
N GLU A 125 -14.13 14.37 0.40
CA GLU A 125 -15.42 14.41 -0.33
C GLU A 125 -16.59 14.78 0.58
N ALA A 126 -16.60 14.25 1.81
CA ALA A 126 -17.64 14.56 2.79
C ALA A 126 -17.76 16.06 3.10
N VAL A 127 -16.66 16.82 3.04
CA VAL A 127 -16.66 18.28 3.28
C VAL A 127 -17.49 19.03 2.24
N VAL A 128 -17.56 18.53 1.00
CA VAL A 128 -18.27 19.17 -0.11
C VAL A 128 -19.57 18.44 -0.49
N ALA A 129 -19.91 17.38 0.25
CA ALA A 129 -21.07 16.55 -0.03
C ALA A 129 -22.40 17.25 0.33
N ARG A 130 -23.49 16.76 -0.27
CA ARG A 130 -24.85 17.23 0.07
C ARG A 130 -25.27 16.87 1.49
N ASN A 131 -24.77 15.77 2.03
CA ASN A 131 -25.01 15.33 3.41
C ASN A 131 -23.67 15.07 4.13
N PRO A 132 -22.97 16.12 4.59
CA PRO A 132 -21.63 15.98 5.17
C PRO A 132 -21.56 15.04 6.38
N VAL A 133 -22.61 15.00 7.21
CA VAL A 133 -22.61 14.19 8.43
C VAL A 133 -22.58 12.69 8.12
N ALA A 134 -23.41 12.24 7.17
CA ALA A 134 -23.45 10.83 6.78
C ALA A 134 -22.16 10.40 6.05
N GLU A 135 -21.67 11.21 5.11
CA GLU A 135 -20.45 10.90 4.36
C GLU A 135 -19.21 10.90 5.27
N MET A 136 -19.15 11.81 6.24
CA MET A 136 -18.08 11.86 7.23
C MET A 136 -18.03 10.59 8.10
N GLN A 137 -19.17 9.97 8.35
CA GLN A 137 -19.22 8.71 9.09
C GLN A 137 -18.54 7.58 8.29
N GLY A 138 -18.80 7.49 6.98
CA GLY A 138 -18.14 6.53 6.10
C GLY A 138 -16.60 6.70 6.09
N ALA A 139 -16.13 7.96 6.04
CA ALA A 139 -14.71 8.26 6.15
C ALA A 139 -14.09 7.78 7.48
N ARG A 140 -14.77 8.08 8.60
CA ARG A 140 -14.33 7.64 9.94
C ARG A 140 -14.29 6.13 10.09
N ASP A 141 -15.26 5.42 9.54
CA ASP A 141 -15.28 3.96 9.62
C ASP A 141 -14.11 3.35 8.84
N LYS A 142 -13.78 3.89 7.67
CA LYS A 142 -12.57 3.48 6.93
C LYS A 142 -11.27 3.83 7.67
N LEU A 143 -11.16 5.03 8.26
CA LEU A 143 -10.00 5.40 9.07
C LEU A 143 -9.85 4.52 10.32
N ARG A 144 -10.94 4.10 10.96
CA ARG A 144 -10.90 3.16 12.09
C ARG A 144 -10.40 1.77 11.67
N LEU A 145 -10.81 1.29 10.50
CA LEU A 145 -10.27 0.05 9.92
C LEU A 145 -8.77 0.18 9.63
N ALA A 146 -8.33 1.30 9.07
CA ALA A 146 -6.92 1.57 8.82
C ALA A 146 -6.10 1.59 10.13
N ALA A 147 -6.59 2.29 11.17
CA ALA A 147 -5.93 2.32 12.49
C ALA A 147 -5.79 0.91 13.09
N LYS A 148 -6.83 0.09 13.00
CA LYS A 148 -6.78 -1.30 13.46
C LYS A 148 -5.70 -2.09 12.72
N ALA A 149 -5.71 -2.07 11.38
CA ALA A 149 -4.74 -2.78 10.56
C ALA A 149 -3.29 -2.33 10.82
N LEU A 150 -3.05 -1.02 10.96
CA LEU A 150 -1.73 -0.47 11.27
C LEU A 150 -1.22 -0.91 12.65
N ASN A 151 -2.08 -0.94 13.68
CA ASN A 151 -1.70 -1.41 15.02
C ASN A 151 -1.38 -2.91 15.04
N GLU A 152 -2.20 -3.73 14.37
CA GLU A 152 -1.94 -5.17 14.24
C GLU A 152 -0.60 -5.43 13.53
N LEU A 153 -0.30 -4.67 12.46
CA LEU A 153 0.97 -4.76 11.77
C LEU A 153 2.17 -4.31 12.62
N LEU A 154 2.03 -3.29 13.45
CA LEU A 154 3.09 -2.88 14.38
C LEU A 154 3.46 -4.02 15.33
N GLN A 155 2.47 -4.74 15.85
CA GLN A 155 2.70 -5.90 16.71
C GLN A 155 3.41 -7.04 15.96
N GLU A 156 2.98 -7.36 14.75
CA GLU A 156 3.63 -8.40 13.94
C GLU A 156 5.07 -8.02 13.55
N VAL A 157 5.32 -6.74 13.20
CA VAL A 157 6.68 -6.25 12.92
C VAL A 157 7.57 -6.39 14.15
N ASP A 158 7.06 -6.11 15.35
CA ASP A 158 7.82 -6.27 16.58
C ASP A 158 8.21 -7.73 16.85
N VAL A 159 7.28 -8.67 16.63
CA VAL A 159 7.59 -10.10 16.71
C VAL A 159 8.68 -10.46 15.70
N GLN A 160 8.57 -10.02 14.46
CA GLN A 160 9.49 -10.37 13.38
C GLN A 160 10.88 -9.76 13.57
N LEU A 161 10.96 -8.56 14.16
CA LEU A 161 12.23 -7.92 14.52
C LEU A 161 13.06 -8.76 15.49
N THR A 162 12.43 -9.57 16.35
CA THR A 162 13.17 -10.46 17.29
C THR A 162 13.89 -11.61 16.58
N MET A 163 13.41 -12.01 15.40
CA MET A 163 13.92 -13.14 14.63
C MET A 163 14.75 -12.71 13.41
N ALA A 164 14.74 -11.41 13.09
CA ALA A 164 15.32 -10.87 11.87
C ALA A 164 16.85 -10.85 11.91
N LYS A 165 17.46 -11.24 10.79
CA LYS A 165 18.90 -11.07 10.55
C LYS A 165 19.17 -9.68 9.98
N SER A 166 20.43 -9.24 10.07
CA SER A 166 20.86 -7.97 9.50
C SER A 166 20.89 -7.96 7.97
N THR A 167 21.07 -9.12 7.34
CA THR A 167 21.21 -9.26 5.89
C THR A 167 19.87 -9.48 5.21
N THR A 168 19.63 -8.76 4.11
CA THR A 168 18.47 -8.96 3.24
C THR A 168 18.65 -10.22 2.39
N THR A 169 17.59 -11.02 2.27
CA THR A 169 17.57 -12.27 1.49
C THR A 169 16.31 -12.35 0.64
N ASP A 170 16.29 -13.21 -0.37
CA ASP A 170 15.14 -13.39 -1.26
C ASP A 170 13.90 -14.00 -0.60
N GLU A 171 14.07 -14.58 0.59
CA GLU A 171 13.01 -15.28 1.32
C GLU A 171 12.55 -14.52 2.57
N ALA A 172 13.35 -13.56 3.05
CA ALA A 172 13.05 -12.86 4.29
C ALA A 172 13.53 -11.40 4.31
N LEU A 173 12.76 -10.56 5.00
CA LEU A 173 13.13 -9.18 5.31
C LEU A 173 14.29 -9.12 6.30
N SER A 174 15.19 -8.16 6.10
CA SER A 174 16.20 -7.81 7.09
C SER A 174 15.63 -6.99 8.23
N GLN A 175 16.38 -6.92 9.32
CA GLN A 175 16.08 -6.05 10.45
C GLN A 175 15.92 -4.58 10.03
N GLN A 176 16.76 -4.10 9.10
CA GLN A 176 16.70 -2.72 8.62
C GLN A 176 15.42 -2.44 7.81
N GLU A 177 15.00 -3.39 6.97
CA GLU A 177 13.74 -3.30 6.23
C GLU A 177 12.54 -3.24 7.19
N LEU A 178 12.53 -4.10 8.21
CA LEU A 178 11.47 -4.13 9.23
C LEU A 178 11.43 -2.84 10.08
N ILE A 179 12.58 -2.29 10.48
CA ILE A 179 12.65 -1.00 11.18
C ILE A 179 12.07 0.12 10.30
N SER A 180 12.43 0.12 9.01
CA SER A 180 11.94 1.12 8.07
C SER A 180 10.41 1.02 7.87
N ILE A 181 9.88 -0.21 7.83
CA ILE A 181 8.43 -0.44 7.81
C ILE A 181 7.79 0.05 9.12
N LYS A 182 8.37 -0.27 10.28
CA LYS A 182 7.86 0.18 11.60
C LYS A 182 7.73 1.70 11.68
N GLN A 183 8.77 2.43 11.24
CA GLN A 183 8.76 3.89 11.20
C GLN A 183 7.65 4.43 10.28
N ARG A 184 7.47 3.82 9.11
CA ARG A 184 6.38 4.17 8.18
C ARG A 184 5.00 3.92 8.80
N LEU A 185 4.80 2.79 9.47
CA LEU A 185 3.55 2.46 10.15
C LEU A 185 3.22 3.50 11.23
N PHE A 186 4.19 3.90 12.06
CA PHE A 186 3.98 4.96 13.05
C PHE A 186 3.60 6.30 12.42
N PHE A 187 4.26 6.70 11.33
CA PHE A 187 3.95 7.93 10.62
C PHE A 187 2.48 7.93 10.15
N HIS A 188 2.03 6.86 9.49
CA HIS A 188 0.66 6.78 9.00
C HIS A 188 -0.37 6.61 10.11
N LEU A 189 -0.06 5.88 11.18
CA LEU A 189 -0.94 5.78 12.35
C LEU A 189 -1.15 7.15 13.00
N GLY A 190 -0.08 7.94 13.12
CA GLY A 190 -0.17 9.34 13.55
C GLY A 190 -1.01 10.21 12.62
N SER A 191 -0.97 9.97 11.30
CA SER A 191 -1.86 10.65 10.33
C SER A 191 -3.32 10.27 10.55
N VAL A 192 -3.62 8.98 10.70
CA VAL A 192 -4.97 8.48 10.90
C VAL A 192 -5.61 9.05 12.17
N TYR A 193 -4.87 9.14 13.28
CA TYR A 193 -5.41 9.70 14.52
C TYR A 193 -5.61 11.22 14.52
N ARG A 194 -5.00 11.96 13.59
CA ARG A 194 -5.24 13.40 13.41
C ARG A 194 -6.49 13.70 12.58
N ASN A 195 -6.96 12.75 11.80
CA ASN A 195 -8.09 12.88 10.88
C ASN A 195 -9.38 12.31 11.49
#